data_AF-A0A8K0JQ58-F1
#
_entry.id   AF-A0A8K0JQ58-F1
#
_cell.length_a   1.000
_cell.length_b   1.000
_cell.length_c   1.000
_cell.angle_alpha   90.00
_cell.angle_beta   90.00
_cell.angle_gamma   90.00
#
_symmetry.space_group_name_H-M   'P 1'
#
loop_
_entity.id
_entity.type
_entity.pdbx_description
1 polymer ?
#
loop_
_entity_poly.entity_id
_entity_poly.type
_entity_poly.pdbx_seq_one_letter_code
_entity_poly.pdbx_strand_id
1 'polypeptide(L)'
;MPIKFCGDCSSLLYPKAGTDRRLHYVCKQCPFTMFTVNKEDNQIRRDELLSVVREKRGVTQDVELDPTLMRSRKQCPICHAESAVQFQDQSNEVMRKSTSMILFYKCLACKADFDDEESKESAKKDEQRLAREERIAAKNKKGGKPDAKPEGNAREQVLAARPTPAQGPPASIAQSGTGNMDVIDAVDSDDDDY
;
A
#
# COMPACT_ATOMS: atom_id res chain seq x y z
N MET A 1 4.69 -0.75 16.31
CA MET A 1 4.82 -1.66 17.46
C MET A 1 6.29 -1.97 17.64
N PRO A 2 6.84 -1.86 18.85
CA PRO A 2 8.26 -2.06 19.07
C PRO A 2 8.61 -3.56 19.08
N ILE A 3 9.70 -3.89 18.40
CA ILE A 3 10.33 -5.21 18.46
C ILE A 3 11.06 -5.33 19.80
N LYS A 4 11.03 -6.51 20.43
CA LYS A 4 11.62 -6.73 21.76
C LYS A 4 12.92 -7.52 21.69
N PHE A 5 13.89 -7.13 22.51
CA PHE A 5 15.23 -7.72 22.58
C PHE A 5 15.50 -8.28 23.98
N CYS A 6 16.33 -9.33 24.03
CA CYS A 6 16.81 -9.90 25.28
C CYS A 6 17.82 -8.96 25.95
N GLY A 7 17.74 -8.79 27.28
CA GLY A 7 18.66 -7.93 28.03
C GLY A 7 20.10 -8.45 28.06
N ASP A 8 20.29 -9.78 28.09
CA ASP A 8 21.61 -10.39 28.27
C ASP A 8 22.40 -10.55 26.96
N CYS A 9 21.74 -10.98 25.88
CA CYS A 9 22.39 -11.34 24.62
C CYS A 9 22.01 -10.45 23.44
N SER A 10 21.19 -9.41 23.65
CA SER A 10 20.68 -8.49 22.63
C SER A 10 20.05 -9.20 21.41
N SER A 11 19.64 -10.46 21.58
CA SER A 11 19.00 -11.25 20.53
C SER A 11 17.52 -10.92 20.45
N LEU A 12 16.95 -11.07 19.25
CA LEU A 12 15.52 -10.89 19.01
C LEU A 12 14.70 -11.89 19.82
N LEU A 13 13.66 -11.41 20.52
CA LEU A 13 12.71 -12.28 21.21
C LEU A 13 11.59 -12.71 20.26
N TYR A 14 11.24 -14.00 20.33
CA TYR A 14 10.23 -14.61 19.49
C TYR A 14 8.94 -14.87 20.28
N PRO A 15 7.77 -14.60 19.70
CA PRO A 15 6.49 -14.91 20.34
C PRO A 15 6.28 -16.43 20.46
N LYS A 16 5.88 -16.89 21.65
CA LYS A 16 5.53 -18.27 21.99
C LYS A 16 4.25 -18.28 22.82
N ALA A 17 3.32 -19.16 22.50
CA ALA A 17 2.11 -19.34 23.30
C ALA A 17 2.45 -20.00 24.65
N GLY A 18 2.11 -19.33 25.75
CA GLY A 18 2.22 -19.88 27.10
C GLY A 18 1.02 -20.76 27.47
N THR A 19 1.20 -21.65 28.45
CA THR A 19 0.13 -22.51 28.99
C THR A 19 -0.90 -21.71 29.82
N ASP A 20 -0.51 -20.54 30.30
CA ASP A 20 -1.30 -19.56 31.05
C ASP A 20 -2.24 -18.72 30.16
N ARG A 21 -2.39 -19.07 28.87
CA ARG A 21 -3.15 -18.31 27.85
C ARG A 21 -2.62 -16.88 27.68
N ARG A 22 -1.34 -16.64 27.96
CA ARG A 22 -0.66 -15.38 27.67
C ARG A 22 0.40 -15.57 26.60
N LEU A 23 0.72 -14.49 25.91
CA LEU A 23 1.82 -14.48 24.94
C LEU A 23 3.13 -14.32 25.70
N HIS A 24 4.09 -15.20 25.43
CA HIS A 24 5.43 -15.12 26.00
C HIS A 24 6.42 -14.77 24.89
N TYR A 25 7.46 -14.05 25.23
CA TYR A 25 8.56 -13.71 24.33
C TYR A 25 9.80 -14.45 24.81
N VAL A 26 10.30 -15.37 23.98
CA VAL A 26 11.42 -16.26 24.30
C VAL A 26 12.65 -15.92 23.47
N CYS A 27 13.82 -15.98 24.10
CA CYS A 27 15.08 -15.95 23.37
C CYS A 27 15.38 -17.35 22.80
N LYS A 28 15.97 -17.41 21.60
CA LYS A 28 16.45 -18.69 21.03
C LYS A 28 17.85 -19.07 21.51
N GLN A 29 18.64 -18.09 21.95
CA GLN A 29 20.06 -18.27 22.28
C GLN A 29 20.31 -18.49 23.78
N CYS A 30 19.40 -18.07 24.64
CA CYS A 30 19.54 -18.18 26.09
C CYS A 30 18.17 -18.55 26.73
N PRO A 31 18.13 -18.98 28.00
CA PRO A 31 16.88 -19.41 28.66
C PRO A 31 15.97 -18.23 29.08
N PHE A 32 16.27 -17.01 28.65
CA PHE A 32 15.48 -15.84 28.99
C PHE A 32 14.06 -15.91 28.37
N THR A 33 13.07 -15.66 29.21
CA THR A 33 11.65 -15.60 28.84
C THR A 33 11.01 -14.38 29.49
N MET A 34 10.21 -13.65 28.73
CA MET A 34 9.49 -12.47 29.20
C MET A 34 8.00 -12.61 28.90
N PHE A 35 7.16 -12.27 29.87
CA PHE A 35 5.70 -12.35 29.76
C PHE A 35 5.11 -11.03 29.27
N THR A 36 4.04 -11.07 28.47
CA THR A 36 3.30 -9.84 28.14
C THR A 36 2.56 -9.32 29.38
N VAL A 37 2.78 -8.04 29.72
CA VAL A 37 2.09 -7.34 30.81
C VAL A 37 0.99 -6.46 30.25
N ASN A 38 1.26 -5.78 29.13
CA ASN A 38 0.33 -4.84 28.51
C ASN A 38 -0.44 -5.49 27.36
N LYS A 39 -1.68 -5.06 27.15
CA LYS A 39 -2.52 -5.54 26.04
C LYS A 39 -1.94 -5.22 24.65
N GLU A 40 -1.20 -4.12 24.56
CA GLU A 40 -0.52 -3.68 23.33
C GLU A 40 0.58 -4.64 22.88
N ASP A 41 1.14 -5.44 23.80
CA ASP A 41 2.16 -6.43 23.49
C ASP A 41 1.61 -7.72 22.86
N ASN A 42 0.28 -7.91 22.87
CA ASN A 42 -0.33 -9.10 22.29
C ASN A 42 -0.42 -9.04 20.76
N GLN A 43 -0.18 -7.88 20.16
CA GLN A 43 -0.22 -7.72 18.72
C GLN A 43 1.15 -8.08 18.11
N ILE A 44 1.26 -9.31 17.57
CA ILE A 44 2.52 -9.86 17.04
C ILE A 44 2.91 -9.23 15.71
N ARG A 45 1.92 -9.05 14.82
CA ARG A 45 2.12 -8.59 13.46
C ARG A 45 1.02 -7.61 13.09
N ARG A 46 1.39 -6.60 12.32
CA ARG A 46 0.47 -5.68 11.66
C ARG A 46 0.92 -5.55 10.21
N ASP A 47 0.05 -5.96 9.30
CA ASP A 47 0.26 -5.78 7.86
C ASP A 47 -0.47 -4.48 7.47
N GLU A 48 0.29 -3.45 7.14
CA GLU A 48 -0.25 -2.17 6.65
C GLU A 48 -0.16 -2.16 5.12
N LEU A 49 -1.23 -2.62 4.43
CA LEU A 49 -1.27 -2.73 2.96
C LEU A 49 -1.30 -1.35 2.26
N LEU A 50 -2.06 -0.44 2.85
CA LEU A 50 -2.04 0.98 2.53
C LEU A 50 -1.49 1.64 3.78
N SER A 51 -0.18 1.68 3.90
CA SER A 51 0.41 2.55 4.89
C SER A 51 -0.02 3.97 4.47
N VAL A 52 -0.97 4.54 5.19
CA VAL A 52 -1.11 6.00 5.24
C VAL A 52 0.14 6.47 5.97
N VAL A 53 1.29 6.36 5.30
CA VAL A 53 2.46 7.15 5.63
C VAL A 53 1.95 8.54 5.34
N ARG A 54 1.43 9.17 6.40
CA ARG A 54 1.22 10.61 6.44
C ARG A 54 2.45 11.18 5.76
N GLU A 55 2.25 11.90 4.68
CA GLU A 55 3.35 12.32 3.81
C GLU A 55 4.47 12.83 4.71
N LYS A 56 5.62 12.18 4.60
CA LYS A 56 6.73 12.49 5.49
C LYS A 56 7.65 13.37 4.69
N ARG A 57 7.96 14.51 5.28
CA ARG A 57 8.95 15.45 4.78
C ARG A 57 10.35 14.82 4.50
N GLY A 58 10.60 13.61 4.98
CA GLY A 58 11.89 12.94 4.82
C GLY A 58 12.97 13.58 5.70
N VAL A 59 14.23 13.46 5.28
CA VAL A 59 15.36 14.11 5.95
C VAL A 59 15.53 15.51 5.36
N THR A 60 15.36 16.55 6.17
CA THR A 60 15.39 17.96 5.74
C THR A 60 16.68 18.69 6.09
N GLN A 61 17.76 17.95 6.30
CA GLN A 61 19.08 18.51 6.56
C GLN A 61 19.65 19.02 5.24
N ASP A 62 20.12 20.27 5.24
CA ASP A 62 20.83 20.93 4.14
C ASP A 62 20.05 21.11 2.82
N VAL A 63 18.73 20.97 2.89
CA VAL A 63 17.80 21.25 1.78
C VAL A 63 17.93 22.69 1.28
N GLU A 64 18.34 23.63 2.15
CA GLU A 64 18.57 25.04 1.77
C GLU A 64 19.75 25.26 0.81
N LEU A 65 20.73 24.34 0.84
CA LEU A 65 21.96 24.40 0.05
C LEU A 65 21.79 23.77 -1.33
N ASP A 66 20.78 22.92 -1.52
CA ASP A 66 20.54 22.22 -2.76
C ASP A 66 20.07 23.20 -3.86
N PRO A 67 20.88 23.46 -4.89
CA PRO A 67 20.51 24.36 -5.99
C PRO A 67 19.47 23.76 -6.92
N THR A 68 19.22 22.45 -6.85
CA THR A 68 18.24 21.76 -7.71
C THR A 68 16.80 21.93 -7.22
N LEU A 69 16.62 22.30 -5.96
CA LEU A 69 15.30 22.49 -5.38
C LEU A 69 14.73 23.88 -5.70
N MET A 70 13.43 23.91 -5.96
CA MET A 70 12.73 25.13 -6.31
C MET A 70 12.61 26.06 -5.10
N ARG A 71 12.82 27.36 -5.32
CA ARG A 71 12.61 28.42 -4.32
C ARG A 71 11.23 29.07 -4.55
N SER A 72 10.51 29.31 -3.46
CA SER A 72 9.16 29.87 -3.43
C SER A 72 9.09 31.09 -2.51
N ARG A 73 8.09 31.95 -2.75
CA ARG A 73 7.81 33.14 -1.94
C ARG A 73 6.77 32.91 -0.83
N LYS A 74 6.68 31.68 -0.33
CA LYS A 74 5.71 31.35 0.72
C LYS A 74 6.17 31.95 2.05
N GLN A 75 5.25 32.62 2.73
CA GLN A 75 5.51 33.31 3.99
C GLN A 75 5.68 32.28 5.12
N CYS A 76 6.80 32.34 5.82
CA CYS A 76 7.05 31.48 6.98
C CYS A 76 6.13 31.86 8.16
N PRO A 77 5.47 30.90 8.83
CA PRO A 77 4.60 31.20 9.99
C PRO A 77 5.36 31.63 11.25
N ILE A 78 6.70 31.49 11.27
CA ILE A 78 7.52 31.81 12.45
C ILE A 78 8.21 33.16 12.29
N CYS A 79 8.93 33.37 11.19
CA CYS A 79 9.73 34.59 10.97
C CYS A 79 9.14 35.53 9.92
N HIS A 80 8.03 35.15 9.26
CA HIS A 80 7.37 35.94 8.22
C HIS A 80 8.22 36.27 6.99
N ALA A 81 9.39 35.65 6.83
CA ALA A 81 10.18 35.76 5.60
C ALA A 81 9.49 35.04 4.44
N GLU A 82 9.56 35.63 3.25
CA GLU A 82 9.03 35.08 1.99
C GLU A 82 10.10 34.29 1.22
N SER A 83 11.00 33.62 1.93
CA SER A 83 12.09 32.87 1.32
C SER A 83 12.06 31.43 1.82
N ALA A 84 11.57 30.53 0.98
CA ALA A 84 11.44 29.11 1.32
C ALA A 84 11.80 28.21 0.13
N VAL A 85 12.45 27.08 0.41
CA VAL A 85 12.64 25.99 -0.54
C VAL A 85 11.41 25.09 -0.50
N GLN A 86 10.87 24.73 -1.66
CA GLN A 86 9.72 23.84 -1.79
C GLN A 86 10.13 22.48 -2.33
N PHE A 87 9.54 21.41 -1.80
CA PHE A 87 9.81 20.03 -2.21
C PHE A 87 8.59 19.14 -1.92
N GLN A 88 8.50 18.01 -2.61
CA GLN A 88 7.43 17.02 -2.40
C GLN A 88 7.92 15.88 -1.49
N ASP A 89 6.99 15.03 -1.03
CA ASP A 89 7.35 13.82 -0.28
C ASP A 89 8.39 12.98 -1.05
N GLN A 90 9.44 12.56 -0.35
CA GLN A 90 10.50 11.70 -0.86
C GLN A 90 10.07 10.23 -0.96
N SER A 91 8.83 9.89 -0.59
CA SER A 91 8.30 8.54 -0.73
C SER A 91 8.41 8.03 -2.18
N ASN A 92 8.77 6.74 -2.28
CA ASN A 92 9.08 6.09 -3.54
C ASN A 92 7.90 6.14 -4.53
N GLU A 93 8.23 5.99 -5.80
CA GLU A 93 7.32 6.07 -6.96
C GLU A 93 5.99 5.30 -6.80
N VAL A 94 6.01 4.15 -6.13
CA VAL A 94 4.81 3.33 -5.86
C VAL A 94 3.77 4.09 -5.04
N MET A 95 4.20 4.95 -4.10
CA MET A 95 3.29 5.80 -3.32
C MET A 95 2.73 6.96 -4.14
N ARG A 96 3.54 7.57 -5.02
CA ARG A 96 3.16 8.75 -5.81
C ARG A 96 1.93 8.55 -6.70
N LYS A 97 1.64 7.31 -7.12
CA LYS A 97 0.43 6.98 -7.90
C LYS A 97 -0.88 7.12 -7.10
N SER A 98 -0.81 7.16 -5.78
CA SER A 98 -1.96 7.21 -4.87
C SER A 98 -1.92 8.33 -3.82
N THR A 99 -0.81 9.05 -3.70
CA THR A 99 -0.62 10.09 -2.68
C THR A 99 -1.02 11.45 -3.24
N SER A 100 -1.61 12.30 -2.41
CA SER A 100 -1.84 13.70 -2.73
C SER A 100 -0.52 14.42 -3.04
N MET A 101 -0.54 15.36 -3.97
CA MET A 101 0.65 16.16 -4.34
C MET A 101 0.87 17.29 -3.31
N ILE A 102 1.10 16.93 -2.05
CA ILE A 102 1.36 17.90 -0.98
C ILE A 102 2.79 18.44 -1.08
N LEU A 103 2.92 19.75 -0.84
CA LEU A 103 4.19 20.46 -0.86
C LEU A 103 4.65 20.79 0.56
N PHE A 104 5.93 20.55 0.79
CA PHE A 104 6.66 20.88 1.99
C PHE A 104 7.57 22.08 1.75
N TYR A 105 7.68 22.97 2.76
CA TYR A 105 8.49 24.19 2.66
C TYR A 105 9.52 24.29 3.79
N LYS A 106 10.77 24.59 3.43
CA LYS A 106 11.86 24.89 4.37
C LYS A 106 12.19 26.38 4.29
N CYS A 107 12.04 27.11 5.39
CA CYS A 107 12.40 28.53 5.42
C CYS A 107 13.92 28.72 5.32
N LEU A 108 14.38 29.64 4.48
CA LEU A 108 15.80 29.97 4.31
C LEU A 108 16.35 30.86 5.44
N ALA A 109 15.49 31.61 6.13
CA ALA A 109 15.90 32.52 7.20
C ALA A 109 16.02 31.82 8.56
N CYS A 110 14.98 31.10 8.99
CA CYS A 110 14.93 30.47 10.31
C CYS A 110 15.08 28.94 10.28
N LYS A 111 15.23 28.34 9.09
CA LYS A 111 15.36 26.89 8.89
C LYS A 111 14.16 26.07 9.40
N ALA A 112 13.04 26.73 9.65
CA ALA A 112 11.82 26.07 10.08
C ALA A 112 11.16 25.33 8.93
N ASP A 113 10.66 24.15 9.24
CA ASP A 113 9.83 23.33 8.39
C ASP A 113 8.36 23.73 8.56
N PHE A 114 7.66 24.05 7.47
CA PHE A 114 6.23 24.37 7.48
C PHE A 114 5.52 23.86 6.22
N ASP A 115 4.24 23.55 6.34
CA ASP A 115 3.45 22.95 5.27
C ASP A 115 2.42 23.95 4.74
N ASP A 116 1.91 23.70 3.52
CA ASP A 116 0.77 24.47 3.02
C ASP A 116 -0.54 23.83 3.46
N GLU A 117 -1.23 24.47 4.40
CA GLU A 117 -2.51 24.00 4.94
C GLU A 117 -3.58 23.83 3.85
N GLU A 118 -3.52 24.61 2.76
CA GLU A 118 -4.44 24.47 1.62
C GLU A 118 -4.27 23.11 0.93
N SER A 119 -3.01 22.70 0.72
CA SER A 119 -2.69 21.40 0.11
C SER A 119 -3.08 20.22 1.01
N LYS A 120 -3.04 20.41 2.35
CA LYS A 120 -3.54 19.40 3.31
C LYS A 120 -5.05 19.29 3.31
N GLU A 121 -5.76 20.40 3.15
CA GLU A 121 -7.22 20.40 3.18
C GLU A 121 -7.80 19.74 1.92
N SER A 122 -7.20 19.96 0.75
CA SER A 122 -7.59 19.27 -0.49
C SER A 122 -7.34 17.76 -0.40
N ALA A 123 -6.18 17.34 0.12
CA ALA A 123 -5.88 15.92 0.35
C ALA A 123 -6.89 15.24 1.28
N LYS A 124 -7.28 15.88 2.40
CA LYS A 124 -8.30 15.35 3.31
C LYS A 124 -9.67 15.22 2.64
N LYS A 125 -10.05 16.19 1.79
CA LYS A 125 -11.31 16.14 1.03
C LYS A 125 -11.32 14.99 0.02
N ASP A 126 -10.21 14.76 -0.67
CA ASP A 126 -10.06 13.65 -1.61
C ASP A 126 -10.09 12.29 -0.90
N GLU A 127 -9.40 12.16 0.25
CA GLU A 127 -9.46 10.97 1.11
C GLU A 127 -10.90 10.70 1.56
N GLN A 128 -11.63 11.74 2.00
CA GLN A 128 -13.01 11.63 2.41
C GLN A 128 -13.96 11.26 1.25
N ARG A 129 -13.70 11.77 0.03
CA ARG A 129 -14.44 11.41 -1.19
C ARG A 129 -14.24 9.94 -1.52
N LEU A 130 -12.99 9.46 -1.55
CA LEU A 130 -12.66 8.07 -1.86
C LEU A 130 -13.29 7.11 -0.84
N ALA A 131 -13.15 7.41 0.46
CA ALA A 131 -13.78 6.63 1.52
C ALA A 131 -15.31 6.60 1.42
N ARG A 132 -15.93 7.70 0.96
CA ARG A 132 -17.37 7.75 0.71
C ARG A 132 -17.78 6.87 -0.48
N GLU A 133 -17.03 6.94 -1.57
CA GLU A 133 -17.26 6.12 -2.77
C GLU A 133 -17.13 4.62 -2.48
N GLU A 134 -16.11 4.21 -1.72
CA GLU A 134 -15.95 2.83 -1.27
C GLU A 134 -17.14 2.36 -0.41
N ARG A 135 -17.63 3.21 0.50
CA ARG A 135 -18.83 2.90 1.31
C ARG A 135 -20.08 2.74 0.45
N ILE A 136 -20.23 3.54 -0.62
CA ILE A 136 -21.35 3.41 -1.58
C ILE A 136 -21.21 2.10 -2.37
N ALA A 137 -20.03 1.78 -2.87
CA ALA A 137 -19.75 0.54 -3.60
C ALA A 137 -20.00 -0.71 -2.74
N ALA A 138 -19.62 -0.69 -1.46
CA ALA A 138 -19.87 -1.77 -0.52
C ALA A 138 -21.36 -2.00 -0.23
N LYS A 139 -22.18 -0.93 -0.21
CA LYS A 139 -23.64 -1.05 -0.06
C LYS A 139 -24.30 -1.62 -1.32
N ASN A 140 -23.87 -1.20 -2.52
CA ASN A 140 -24.41 -1.72 -3.77
C ASN A 140 -24.14 -3.22 -3.96
N LYS A 141 -22.99 -3.74 -3.50
CA LYS A 141 -22.69 -5.18 -3.51
C LYS A 141 -23.59 -6.02 -2.59
N LYS A 142 -24.22 -5.43 -1.56
CA LYS A 142 -25.13 -6.14 -0.64
C LYS A 142 -26.61 -6.06 -1.04
N GLY A 143 -26.95 -5.26 -2.05
CA GLY A 143 -28.33 -5.06 -2.53
C GLY A 143 -28.77 -6.00 -3.65
N GLY A 144 -27.89 -6.86 -4.17
CA GLY A 144 -28.24 -7.85 -5.19
C GLY A 144 -28.91 -9.08 -4.58
N LYS A 145 -30.22 -9.01 -4.35
CA LYS A 145 -31.05 -10.19 -4.08
C LYS A 145 -31.31 -10.90 -5.42
N PRO A 146 -30.91 -12.17 -5.62
CA PRO A 146 -31.26 -12.91 -6.83
C PRO A 146 -32.68 -13.46 -6.65
N ASP A 147 -33.69 -12.69 -7.05
CA ASP A 147 -35.07 -13.17 -7.08
C ASP A 147 -35.76 -12.74 -8.38
N ALA A 148 -35.81 -13.66 -9.34
CA ALA A 148 -37.00 -13.95 -10.13
C ALA A 148 -36.72 -15.15 -11.05
N LYS A 149 -37.14 -16.35 -10.61
CA LYS A 149 -37.53 -17.42 -11.54
C LYS A 149 -38.61 -16.86 -12.47
N PRO A 150 -38.53 -17.01 -13.80
CA PRO A 150 -39.72 -16.92 -14.63
C PRO A 150 -40.48 -18.24 -14.48
N GLU A 151 -41.53 -18.24 -13.65
CA GLU A 151 -42.54 -19.30 -13.68
C GLU A 151 -43.37 -19.16 -14.97
N GLY A 152 -43.58 -20.28 -15.65
CA GLY A 152 -43.99 -20.33 -17.05
C GLY A 152 -45.45 -20.00 -17.33
N ASN A 153 -45.71 -19.67 -18.59
CA ASN A 153 -46.99 -19.87 -19.23
C ASN A 153 -46.79 -20.83 -20.41
N ALA A 154 -47.50 -21.95 -20.38
CA ALA A 154 -47.50 -22.97 -21.40
C ALA A 154 -48.39 -22.55 -22.58
N ARG A 155 -47.85 -22.53 -23.79
CA ARG A 155 -48.58 -23.00 -24.98
C ARG A 155 -47.67 -23.28 -26.19
N GLU A 156 -47.99 -24.41 -26.82
CA GLU A 156 -47.63 -24.88 -28.16
C GLU A 156 -46.26 -25.58 -28.39
N GLN A 157 -46.31 -26.90 -28.18
CA GLN A 157 -46.05 -28.00 -29.15
C GLN A 157 -45.32 -27.60 -30.46
N VAL A 158 -44.35 -28.35 -31.00
CA VAL A 158 -44.54 -29.63 -31.71
C VAL A 158 -43.17 -30.17 -32.22
N LEU A 159 -42.95 -31.49 -32.06
CA LEU A 159 -42.13 -32.47 -32.84
C LEU A 159 -40.58 -32.52 -32.84
N ALA A 160 -40.13 -33.78 -32.57
CA ALA A 160 -39.11 -34.59 -33.29
C ALA A 160 -37.67 -34.75 -32.72
N ALA A 161 -37.52 -35.83 -31.92
CA ALA A 161 -36.61 -36.98 -32.10
C ALA A 161 -35.07 -36.85 -32.31
N ARG A 162 -34.34 -37.40 -31.31
CA ARG A 162 -33.13 -38.28 -31.34
C ARG A 162 -31.78 -37.73 -31.86
N PRO A 163 -30.61 -38.39 -31.59
CA PRO A 163 -30.20 -39.28 -30.48
C PRO A 163 -28.87 -38.86 -29.81
N THR A 164 -28.56 -39.43 -28.63
CA THR A 164 -27.26 -39.35 -27.93
C THR A 164 -26.13 -40.05 -28.68
N PRO A 165 -24.87 -39.64 -28.46
CA PRO A 165 -23.89 -40.67 -28.12
C PRO A 165 -22.89 -40.30 -27.00
N ALA A 166 -22.70 -41.29 -26.14
CA ALA A 166 -21.44 -41.85 -25.63
C ALA A 166 -20.33 -40.94 -25.07
N GLN A 167 -20.05 -41.20 -23.79
CA GLN A 167 -18.83 -40.86 -23.06
C GLN A 167 -17.61 -41.54 -23.69
N GLY A 168 -16.53 -40.78 -23.88
CA GLY A 168 -15.18 -41.28 -24.20
C GLY A 168 -14.24 -41.13 -22.99
N PRO A 169 -13.26 -42.03 -22.81
CA PRO A 169 -12.38 -42.11 -21.63
C PRO A 169 -11.24 -41.06 -21.61
N PRO A 170 -10.59 -40.83 -20.46
CA PRO A 170 -9.57 -39.79 -20.29
C PRO A 170 -8.25 -40.13 -20.98
N ALA A 171 -7.72 -39.19 -21.76
CA ALA A 171 -6.40 -39.30 -22.38
C ALA A 171 -5.28 -38.96 -21.38
N SER A 172 -4.35 -39.90 -21.27
CA SER A 172 -3.09 -39.82 -20.53
C SER A 172 -1.94 -39.30 -21.42
N ILE A 173 -1.03 -38.53 -20.81
CA ILE A 173 0.43 -38.46 -21.03
C ILE A 173 0.94 -38.08 -22.44
N ALA A 174 1.67 -36.96 -22.54
CA ALA A 174 2.99 -36.93 -23.18
C ALA A 174 3.77 -35.64 -22.84
N GLN A 175 5.02 -35.85 -22.44
CA GLN A 175 6.08 -34.86 -22.29
C GLN A 175 6.62 -34.45 -23.66
N SER A 176 7.16 -33.24 -23.76
CA SER A 176 8.39 -32.84 -24.51
C SER A 176 8.26 -31.44 -25.08
N GLY A 177 9.39 -30.71 -25.15
CA GLY A 177 9.50 -29.54 -26.01
C GLY A 177 10.15 -28.32 -25.37
N THR A 178 11.46 -28.40 -25.18
CA THR A 178 12.37 -27.25 -25.06
C THR A 178 12.20 -26.26 -26.22
N GLY A 179 12.19 -24.95 -25.94
CA GLY A 179 12.24 -23.89 -26.94
C GLY A 179 12.67 -22.57 -26.31
N ASN A 180 13.73 -21.98 -26.88
CA ASN A 180 14.63 -20.98 -26.31
C ASN A 180 14.07 -19.56 -26.14
N MET A 181 14.77 -18.82 -25.28
CA MET A 181 14.73 -17.38 -25.06
C MET A 181 14.90 -16.57 -26.35
N ASP A 182 13.98 -15.64 -26.61
CA ASP A 182 14.26 -14.47 -27.44
C ASP A 182 14.65 -13.30 -26.51
N VAL A 183 15.89 -12.88 -26.68
CA VAL A 183 16.52 -11.69 -26.12
C VAL A 183 16.02 -10.50 -26.93
N ILE A 184 15.43 -9.51 -26.25
CA ILE A 184 15.14 -8.21 -26.86
C ILE A 184 16.28 -7.28 -26.43
N ASP A 185 17.33 -7.20 -27.25
CA ASP A 185 18.29 -6.11 -27.19
C ASP A 185 17.77 -4.99 -28.10
N ALA A 186 17.30 -3.90 -27.49
CA ALA A 186 17.15 -2.62 -28.17
C ALA A 186 18.41 -1.81 -27.83
N VAL A 187 19.33 -1.75 -28.79
CA VAL A 187 20.51 -0.90 -28.77
C VAL A 187 20.10 0.50 -29.22
N ASP A 188 20.46 1.48 -28.40
CA ASP A 188 20.43 2.90 -28.71
C ASP A 188 21.15 3.20 -30.03
N SER A 189 20.57 4.10 -30.81
CA SER A 189 21.30 4.86 -31.82
C SER A 189 20.92 6.32 -31.65
N ASP A 190 21.91 7.05 -31.17
CA ASP A 190 22.01 8.50 -31.23
C ASP A 190 21.71 9.00 -32.65
N ASP A 191 20.88 10.02 -32.77
CA ASP A 191 20.97 10.98 -33.87
C ASP A 191 20.48 12.35 -33.38
N ASP A 192 21.44 13.28 -33.39
CA ASP A 192 21.31 14.72 -33.29
C ASP A 192 20.31 15.27 -34.32
N ASP A 193 19.49 16.27 -33.94
CA ASP A 193 19.41 17.56 -34.65
C ASP A 193 18.22 18.43 -34.17
N TYR A 194 18.55 19.70 -33.93
CA TYR A 194 17.74 20.92 -33.82
C TYR A 194 16.97 21.27 -32.54
#